data_AF-A0A2J8VSC1-F1
#
_entry.id   AF-A0A2J8VSC1-F1
#
_cell.length_a   1.000
_cell.length_b   1.000
_cell.length_c   1.000
_cell.angle_alpha   90.00
_cell.angle_beta   90.00
_cell.angle_gamma   90.00
#
_symmetry.space_group_name_H-M   'P 1'
#
loop_
_entity.id
_entity.type
_entity.pdbx_description
1 polymer ?
#
loop_
_entity_poly.entity_id
_entity_poly.type
_entity_poly.pdbx_seq_one_letter_code
_entity_poly.pdbx_strand_id
1 'polypeptide(L)'
;MKKMPLFSKSHKNPAEIVKILKDNLAILEKQDKKTDKASEEVSKSLQAMKEILCGTNEKEPPTEAVAQLAQELYSSGLLVTLIADLQLIDFEGKKDVTQIFNNILRRQIGTRSPTVEYISAHPHILFM
;
A
#
# COMPACT_ATOMS: atom_id res chain seq x y z
N MET A 1 32.95 9.37 -22.92
CA MET A 1 32.39 8.28 -22.09
C MET A 1 31.80 8.88 -20.82
N LYS A 2 30.46 8.91 -20.69
CA LYS A 2 29.78 9.26 -19.44
C LYS A 2 28.83 8.10 -19.13
N LYS A 3 29.24 7.23 -18.19
CA LYS A 3 28.36 6.20 -17.62
C LYS A 3 27.24 6.94 -16.88
N MET A 4 26.03 6.92 -17.42
CA MET A 4 24.83 7.32 -16.69
C MET A 4 24.31 6.09 -15.92
N PRO A 5 23.91 6.23 -14.66
CA PRO A 5 23.51 5.10 -13.83
C PRO A 5 22.20 4.49 -14.35
N LEU A 6 22.27 3.20 -14.61
CA LEU A 6 21.16 2.29 -14.89
C LEU A 6 20.31 2.12 -13.62
N PHE A 7 19.37 3.02 -13.39
CA PHE A 7 18.25 2.77 -12.48
C PHE A 7 16.94 3.15 -13.17
N SER A 8 16.58 2.38 -14.19
CA SER A 8 15.17 2.17 -14.50
C SER A 8 14.60 1.29 -13.37
N LYS A 9 14.31 1.89 -12.20
CA LYS A 9 13.45 1.23 -11.21
C LYS A 9 12.13 0.98 -11.94
N SER A 10 11.89 -0.28 -12.28
CA SER A 10 10.67 -0.75 -12.92
C SER A 10 9.49 -0.04 -12.26
N HIS A 11 8.68 0.68 -13.04
CA HIS A 11 7.40 1.19 -12.60
C HIS A 11 6.53 -0.03 -12.29
N LYS A 12 6.68 -0.61 -11.08
CA LYS A 12 5.80 -1.67 -10.62
C LYS A 12 4.38 -1.11 -10.68
N ASN A 13 3.54 -1.76 -11.47
CA ASN A 13 2.16 -1.37 -11.66
C ASN A 13 1.45 -1.41 -10.28
N PRO A 14 0.60 -0.42 -9.93
CA PRO A 14 -0.18 -0.45 -8.69
C PRO A 14 -0.83 -1.81 -8.37
N ALA A 15 -1.38 -2.49 -9.39
CA ALA A 15 -1.99 -3.81 -9.23
C ALA A 15 -0.98 -4.90 -8.82
N GLU A 16 0.24 -4.85 -9.36
CA GLU A 16 1.30 -5.78 -8.97
C GLU A 16 1.75 -5.54 -7.53
N ILE A 17 1.87 -4.27 -7.12
CA ILE A 17 2.26 -3.91 -5.74
C ILE A 17 1.21 -4.45 -4.76
N VAL A 18 -0.07 -4.23 -5.04
CA VAL A 18 -1.18 -4.74 -4.21
C VAL A 18 -1.14 -6.25 -4.12
N LYS A 19 -0.93 -6.94 -5.25
CA LYS A 19 -0.84 -8.41 -5.28
C LYS A 19 0.34 -8.94 -4.46
N ILE A 20 1.55 -8.38 -4.68
CA ILE A 20 2.75 -8.79 -3.95
C ILE A 20 2.58 -8.56 -2.45
N LEU A 21 2.03 -7.40 -2.05
CA LEU A 21 1.82 -7.08 -0.64
C LEU A 21 0.83 -8.07 0.01
N LYS A 22 -0.28 -8.37 -0.66
CA LYS A 22 -1.28 -9.34 -0.17
C LYS A 22 -0.71 -10.74 -0.04
N ASP A 23 0.02 -11.23 -1.05
CA ASP A 23 0.61 -12.57 -1.04
C ASP A 23 1.65 -12.71 0.09
N ASN A 24 2.46 -11.69 0.35
CA ASN A 24 3.46 -11.73 1.42
C ASN A 24 2.86 -11.57 2.82
N LEU A 25 1.81 -10.75 2.99
CA LEU A 25 1.07 -10.69 4.27
C LEU A 25 0.47 -12.05 4.64
N ALA A 26 -0.09 -12.77 3.67
CA ALA A 26 -0.60 -14.13 3.90
C ALA A 26 0.50 -15.13 4.31
N ILE A 27 1.77 -14.91 3.89
CA ILE A 27 2.91 -15.72 4.35
C ILE A 27 3.28 -15.35 5.79
N LEU A 28 3.25 -14.06 6.14
CA LEU A 28 3.49 -13.59 7.51
C LEU A 28 2.43 -14.13 8.47
N GLU A 29 1.16 -14.11 8.08
CA GLU A 29 0.04 -14.65 8.86
C GLU A 29 0.21 -16.14 9.17
N LYS A 30 0.65 -16.92 8.17
CA LYS A 30 0.90 -18.37 8.32
C LYS A 30 2.15 -18.72 9.12
N GLN A 31 3.00 -17.73 9.46
CA GLN A 31 4.30 -17.92 10.14
C GLN A 31 5.17 -19.00 9.48
N ASP A 32 5.19 -19.02 8.15
CA ASP A 32 5.93 -20.01 7.37
C ASP A 32 7.46 -19.79 7.45
N LYS A 33 8.29 -20.78 7.08
CA LYS A 33 9.77 -20.70 7.14
C LYS A 33 10.42 -19.57 6.31
N LYS A 34 9.63 -18.80 5.54
CA LYS A 34 10.07 -17.71 4.65
C LYS A 34 9.65 -16.31 5.16
N THR A 35 9.26 -16.19 6.43
CA THR A 35 8.81 -14.94 7.07
C THR A 35 9.78 -13.78 6.90
N ASP A 36 11.10 -13.99 7.03
CA ASP A 36 12.08 -12.90 6.90
C ASP A 36 12.07 -12.26 5.50
N LYS A 37 12.01 -13.10 4.45
CA LYS A 37 11.93 -12.62 3.06
C LYS A 37 10.58 -11.96 2.77
N ALA A 38 9.50 -12.54 3.30
CA ALA A 38 8.16 -11.96 3.16
C ALA A 38 8.09 -10.58 3.84
N SER A 39 8.69 -10.44 5.03
CA SER A 39 8.75 -9.16 5.74
C SER A 39 9.50 -8.10 4.93
N GLU A 40 10.65 -8.45 4.35
CA GLU A 40 11.42 -7.52 3.50
C GLU A 40 10.60 -7.06 2.27
N GLU A 41 9.87 -7.97 1.63
CA GLU A 41 9.02 -7.65 0.48
C GLU A 41 7.76 -6.86 0.86
N VAL A 42 7.21 -7.08 2.06
CA VAL A 42 6.14 -6.24 2.63
C VAL A 42 6.65 -4.81 2.80
N SER A 43 7.79 -4.60 3.46
CA SER A 43 8.34 -3.26 3.68
C SER A 43 8.64 -2.54 2.35
N LYS A 44 9.23 -3.23 1.36
CA LYS A 44 9.44 -2.66 0.01
C LYS A 44 8.14 -2.29 -0.69
N SER A 45 7.12 -3.14 -0.58
CA SER A 45 5.82 -2.92 -1.23
C SER A 45 5.07 -1.74 -0.58
N LEU A 46 5.12 -1.64 0.74
CA LEU A 46 4.56 -0.50 1.49
C LEU A 46 5.25 0.81 1.10
N GLN A 47 6.59 0.82 1.02
CA GLN A 47 7.33 2.00 0.59
C GLN A 47 6.97 2.43 -0.83
N ALA A 48 6.88 1.48 -1.77
CA ALA A 48 6.47 1.78 -3.15
C ALA A 48 5.03 2.30 -3.22
N MET A 49 4.12 1.74 -2.43
CA MET A 49 2.73 2.18 -2.34
C MET A 49 2.63 3.62 -1.79
N LYS A 50 3.39 3.91 -0.74
CA LYS A 50 3.50 5.24 -0.15
C LYS A 50 4.07 6.25 -1.13
N GLU A 51 5.12 5.91 -1.89
CA GLU A 51 5.68 6.79 -2.92
C GLU A 51 4.64 7.16 -3.99
N ILE A 52 3.77 6.20 -4.38
CA ILE A 52 2.69 6.46 -5.34
C ILE A 52 1.63 7.41 -4.76
N LEU A 53 1.28 7.25 -3.48
CA LEU A 53 0.19 8.01 -2.83
C LEU A 53 0.62 9.39 -2.33
N CYS A 54 1.81 9.49 -1.75
CA CYS A 54 2.32 10.71 -1.14
C CYS A 54 3.20 11.52 -2.10
N GLY A 55 3.67 10.92 -3.20
CA GLY A 55 4.70 11.49 -4.04
C GLY A 55 6.10 11.40 -3.41
N THR A 56 7.09 11.87 -4.15
CA THR A 56 8.46 12.05 -3.64
C THR A 56 8.79 13.53 -3.57
N ASN A 57 9.90 13.90 -2.91
CA ASN A 57 10.34 15.30 -2.79
C ASN A 57 10.52 16.03 -4.15
N GLU A 58 10.56 15.29 -5.26
CA GLU A 58 10.79 15.83 -6.60
C GLU A 58 9.58 15.67 -7.54
N LYS A 59 8.60 14.84 -7.20
CA LYS A 59 7.46 14.53 -8.09
C LYS A 59 6.16 14.37 -7.31
N GLU A 60 5.16 15.15 -7.72
CA GLU A 60 3.78 14.97 -7.27
C GLU A 60 3.25 13.58 -7.67
N PRO A 61 2.37 12.99 -6.83
CA PRO A 61 1.82 11.66 -7.08
C PRO A 61 0.96 11.66 -8.36
N PRO A 62 1.22 10.75 -9.33
CA PRO A 62 0.47 10.72 -10.57
C PRO A 62 -0.98 10.31 -10.31
N THR A 63 -1.92 11.21 -10.61
CA THR A 63 -3.37 11.06 -10.32
C THR A 63 -3.95 9.73 -10.80
N GLU A 64 -3.53 9.26 -11.98
CA GLU A 64 -3.98 7.99 -12.55
C GLU A 64 -3.48 6.79 -11.74
N ALA A 65 -2.21 6.77 -11.36
CA ALA A 65 -1.65 5.70 -10.54
C ALA A 65 -2.27 5.67 -9.14
N VAL A 66 -2.53 6.85 -8.54
CA VAL A 66 -3.25 6.96 -7.27
C VAL A 66 -4.68 6.42 -7.39
N ALA A 67 -5.39 6.76 -8.48
CA ALA A 67 -6.74 6.27 -8.70
C ALA A 67 -6.76 4.74 -8.87
N GLN A 68 -5.84 4.20 -9.66
CA GLN A 68 -5.70 2.76 -9.87
C GLN A 68 -5.35 2.04 -8.57
N LEU A 69 -4.39 2.56 -7.81
CA LEU A 69 -3.98 1.99 -6.53
C LEU A 69 -5.12 1.98 -5.51
N ALA A 70 -5.85 3.09 -5.40
CA ALA A 70 -7.00 3.18 -4.50
C ALA A 70 -8.08 2.16 -4.89
N GLN A 71 -8.36 2.02 -6.18
CA GLN A 71 -9.33 1.04 -6.68
C GLN A 71 -8.90 -0.40 -6.31
N GLU A 72 -7.63 -0.73 -6.51
CA GLU A 72 -7.07 -2.05 -6.18
C GLU A 72 -7.08 -2.32 -4.66
N LEU A 73 -6.84 -1.31 -3.83
CA LEU A 73 -6.94 -1.43 -2.37
C LEU A 73 -8.34 -1.82 -1.90
N TYR A 74 -9.38 -1.25 -2.52
CA TYR A 74 -10.77 -1.57 -2.19
C TYR A 74 -11.21 -2.92 -2.77
N SER A 75 -10.88 -3.20 -4.03
CA SER A 75 -11.28 -4.44 -4.72
C SER A 75 -10.64 -5.68 -4.13
N SER A 76 -9.36 -5.57 -3.73
CA SER A 76 -8.61 -6.68 -3.15
C SER A 76 -8.89 -6.90 -1.66
N GLY A 77 -9.57 -5.96 -1.00
CA GLY A 77 -9.73 -5.93 0.46
C GLY A 77 -8.43 -5.69 1.22
N LEU A 78 -7.34 -5.31 0.53
CA LEU A 78 -6.02 -5.17 1.14
C LEU A 78 -6.00 -4.08 2.22
N LEU A 79 -6.84 -3.05 2.11
CA LEU A 79 -6.95 -2.03 3.16
C LEU A 79 -7.34 -2.65 4.51
N VAL A 80 -8.25 -3.62 4.50
CA VAL A 80 -8.70 -4.34 5.70
C VAL A 80 -7.61 -5.26 6.22
N THR A 81 -6.96 -6.01 5.32
CA THR A 81 -5.85 -6.91 5.66
C THR A 81 -4.70 -6.16 6.32
N LEU A 82 -4.33 -4.97 5.83
CA LEU A 82 -3.27 -4.16 6.42
C LEU A 82 -3.54 -3.72 7.86
N ILE A 83 -4.82 -3.54 8.22
CA ILE A 83 -5.24 -3.16 9.57
C ILE A 83 -5.26 -4.40 10.47
N ALA A 84 -5.86 -5.50 10.00
CA ALA A 84 -5.93 -6.76 10.74
C ALA A 84 -4.53 -7.35 11.04
N ASP A 85 -3.64 -7.32 10.05
CA ASP A 85 -2.30 -7.87 10.13
C ASP A 85 -1.26 -6.85 10.59
N LEU A 86 -1.69 -5.65 11.03
CA LEU A 86 -0.80 -4.57 11.41
C LEU A 86 0.25 -5.04 12.45
N GLN A 87 -0.14 -5.93 13.37
CA GLN A 87 0.76 -6.48 14.39
C GLN A 87 1.94 -7.28 13.81
N LEU A 88 1.76 -7.92 12.66
CA LEU A 88 2.76 -8.75 11.97
C LEU A 88 3.78 -7.90 11.18
N ILE A 89 3.44 -6.66 10.89
CA ILE A 89 4.29 -5.73 10.15
C ILE A 89 5.36 -5.16 11.10
N ASP A 90 6.55 -4.92 10.55
CA ASP A 90 7.65 -4.28 11.26
C ASP A 90 7.31 -2.84 11.70
N PHE A 91 8.13 -2.29 12.60
CA PHE A 91 7.86 -0.98 13.19
C PHE A 91 7.85 0.15 12.16
N GLU A 92 8.71 0.08 11.14
CA GLU A 92 8.75 1.07 10.07
C GLU A 92 7.56 0.91 9.11
N GLY A 93 7.22 -0.32 8.71
CA GLY A 93 6.05 -0.61 7.88
C GLY A 93 4.74 -0.19 8.55
N LYS A 94 4.60 -0.30 9.88
CA LYS A 94 3.43 0.24 10.61
C LYS A 94 3.25 1.75 10.41
N LYS A 95 4.36 2.51 10.36
CA LYS A 95 4.31 3.95 10.08
C LYS A 95 3.88 4.20 8.65
N ASP A 96 4.38 3.41 7.70
CA ASP A 96 4.02 3.53 6.29
C ASP A 96 2.54 3.17 6.05
N VAL A 97 2.02 2.10 6.67
CA VAL A 97 0.59 1.75 6.64
C VAL A 97 -0.26 2.91 7.16
N THR A 98 0.14 3.52 8.28
CA THR A 98 -0.59 4.67 8.84
C THR A 98 -0.61 5.86 7.87
N GLN A 99 0.50 6.12 7.16
CA GLN A 99 0.56 7.21 6.18
C GLN A 99 -0.28 6.90 4.94
N ILE A 100 -0.19 5.67 4.42
CA ILE A 100 -1.01 5.17 3.29
C ILE A 100 -2.49 5.31 3.63
N PHE A 101 -2.91 4.80 4.79
CA PHE A 101 -4.31 4.86 5.26
C PHE A 101 -4.80 6.30 5.34
N ASN A 102 -4.03 7.19 5.97
CA ASN A 102 -4.40 8.61 6.10
C ASN A 102 -4.49 9.31 4.74
N ASN A 103 -3.59 9.00 3.80
CA ASN A 103 -3.60 9.60 2.47
C ASN A 103 -4.86 9.19 1.69
N ILE A 104 -5.17 7.89 1.62
CA ILE A 104 -6.37 7.44 0.92
C ILE A 104 -7.64 7.95 1.59
N LEU A 105 -7.68 7.99 2.93
CA LEU A 105 -8.86 8.43 3.68
C LEU A 105 -9.24 9.88 3.37
N ARG A 106 -8.24 10.73 3.18
CA ARG A 106 -8.42 12.15 2.84
C ARG A 106 -8.66 12.37 1.34
N ARG A 107 -8.55 11.34 0.51
CA ARG A 107 -8.74 11.45 -0.94
C ARG A 107 -10.20 11.77 -1.26
N GLN A 108 -10.39 12.80 -2.08
CA GLN A 108 -11.69 13.21 -2.59
C GLN A 108 -11.75 13.06 -4.12
N ILE A 109 -12.91 12.65 -4.62
CA ILE A 109 -13.25 12.65 -6.04
C ILE A 109 -14.48 13.53 -6.19
N GLY A 110 -14.28 14.77 -6.64
CA GLY A 110 -15.32 15.80 -6.57
C GLY A 110 -15.70 16.08 -5.11
N THR A 111 -16.99 15.91 -4.77
CA THR A 111 -17.50 16.07 -3.41
C THR A 111 -17.54 14.77 -2.60
N ARG A 112 -17.13 13.64 -3.19
CA ARG A 112 -17.19 12.31 -2.57
C ARG A 112 -15.85 11.93 -1.94
N SER A 113 -15.92 11.17 -0.86
CA SER A 113 -14.76 10.57 -0.18
C SER A 113 -14.86 9.04 -0.29
N PRO A 114 -14.28 8.42 -1.33
CA PRO A 114 -14.46 7.00 -1.62
C PRO A 114 -14.09 6.07 -0.46
N THR A 115 -13.02 6.39 0.28
CA THR A 115 -12.59 5.59 1.43
C THR A 115 -13.57 5.67 2.59
N VAL A 116 -14.17 6.84 2.83
CA VAL A 116 -15.20 7.01 3.88
C VAL A 116 -16.43 6.19 3.53
N GLU A 117 -16.85 6.20 2.28
CA GLU A 117 -17.95 5.37 1.79
C GLU A 117 -17.61 3.87 1.91
N TYR A 118 -16.38 3.47 1.58
CA TYR A 118 -15.91 2.09 1.73
C TYR A 118 -15.93 1.62 3.19
N ILE A 119 -15.41 2.44 4.12
CA ILE A 119 -15.42 2.13 5.57
C ILE A 119 -16.87 2.07 6.09
N SER A 120 -17.74 2.96 5.61
CA SER A 120 -19.16 2.95 6.00
C SER A 120 -19.87 1.67 5.58
N ALA A 121 -19.48 1.08 4.44
CA ALA A 121 -19.96 -0.23 3.99
C ALA A 121 -19.28 -1.42 4.72
N HIS A 122 -18.17 -1.18 5.41
CA HIS A 122 -17.36 -2.20 6.10
C HIS A 122 -17.02 -1.77 7.54
N PRO A 123 -18.02 -1.62 8.43
CA PRO A 123 -17.83 -1.02 9.76
C PRO A 123 -16.89 -1.82 10.67
N HIS A 124 -16.66 -3.11 10.39
CA HIS A 124 -15.71 -3.94 11.13
C HIS A 124 -14.29 -3.35 11.12
N ILE A 125 -13.92 -2.59 10.09
CA ILE A 125 -12.63 -1.89 9.98
C ILE A 125 -12.40 -0.94 11.17
N LEU A 126 -13.48 -0.37 11.75
CA LEU A 126 -13.39 0.57 12.87
C LEU A 126 -13.19 -0.11 14.22
N PHE A 127 -13.42 -1.43 14.31
CA PHE A 127 -13.45 -2.18 15.57
C PHE A 127 -12.43 -3.34 15.61
N MET A 128 -11.48 -3.35 14.66
CA MET A 128 -10.36 -4.30 14.62
C MET A 128 -9.31 -4.03 15.69
#